data_AF-A0A0X3NQU2-F1
#
_entry.id   AF-A0A0X3NQU2-F1
#
_cell.length_a   1.000
_cell.length_b   1.000
_cell.length_c   1.000
_cell.angle_alpha   90.00
_cell.angle_beta   90.00
_cell.angle_gamma   90.00
#
_symmetry.space_group_name_H-M   'P 1'
#
loop_
_entity.id
_entity.type
_entity.pdbx_description
1 polymer ?
#
loop_
_entity_poly.entity_id
_entity_poly.type
_entity_poly.pdbx_seq_one_letter_code
_entity_poly.pdbx_strand_id
1 'polypeptide(L)'
;MPASELQRICRDLGQIGDSVVISVAKDGVRFSSTGDLGSGNIKLAQTANADKPEESVSIEMSEAVSMTYSLHYFNIFAKAAPLSSQVTLSLTENVPAVVEFSIDELGYIRYYLAPKIEDDDS
;
A
#
# COMPACT_ATOMS: atom_id res chain seq x y z
N MET A 1 5.88 6.95 0.58
CA MET A 1 6.78 5.96 -0.06
C MET A 1 6.86 6.25 -1.55
N PRO A 2 7.87 5.75 -2.31
CA PRO A 2 7.92 5.96 -3.75
C PRO A 2 6.69 5.37 -4.45
N ALA A 3 6.05 6.13 -5.33
CA ALA A 3 4.85 5.68 -6.05
C ALA A 3 5.13 4.48 -6.97
N SER A 4 6.32 4.45 -7.58
CA SER A 4 6.83 3.35 -8.39
C SER A 4 6.99 2.06 -7.59
N GLU A 5 7.36 2.15 -6.31
CA GLU A 5 7.50 0.99 -5.44
C GLU A 5 6.15 0.39 -5.08
N LEU A 6 5.12 1.21 -4.82
CA LEU A 6 3.75 0.72 -4.62
C LEU A 6 3.25 0.00 -5.88
N GLN A 7 3.45 0.60 -7.05
CA GLN A 7 3.07 0.00 -8.32
C GLN A 7 3.74 -1.36 -8.54
N ARG A 8 5.03 -1.47 -8.22
CA ARG A 8 5.76 -2.73 -8.29
C ARG A 8 5.20 -3.76 -7.32
N ILE A 9 5.00 -3.41 -6.05
CA ILE A 9 4.45 -4.29 -5.02
C ILE A 9 3.09 -4.85 -5.46
N CYS A 10 2.18 -3.99 -5.92
CA CYS A 10 0.84 -4.40 -6.33
C CYS A 10 0.85 -5.32 -7.57
N ARG A 11 1.75 -5.05 -8.53
CA ARG A 11 1.90 -5.90 -9.72
C ARG A 11 2.48 -7.25 -9.37
N ASP A 12 3.55 -7.27 -8.57
CA ASP A 12 4.28 -8.49 -8.22
C ASP A 12 3.41 -9.41 -7.34
N LEU A 13 2.74 -8.85 -6.32
CA LEU A 13 1.80 -9.61 -5.47
C LEU A 13 0.52 -10.01 -6.22
N GLY A 14 0.11 -9.24 -7.24
CA GLY A 14 -1.02 -9.57 -8.11
C GLY A 14 -0.78 -10.78 -9.00
N GLN A 15 0.47 -11.24 -9.16
CA GLN A 15 0.77 -12.52 -9.81
C GLN A 15 0.58 -13.73 -8.88
N ILE A 16 0.46 -13.50 -7.56
CA ILE A 16 0.39 -14.54 -6.53
C ILE A 16 -1.06 -14.78 -6.10
N GLY A 17 -1.83 -13.71 -5.87
CA GLY A 17 -3.21 -13.81 -5.43
C GLY A 17 -3.98 -12.49 -5.61
N ASP A 18 -5.28 -12.53 -5.35
CA ASP A 18 -6.21 -11.42 -5.61
C ASP A 18 -6.33 -10.42 -4.45
N SER A 19 -5.73 -10.74 -3.32
CA SER A 19 -5.79 -9.96 -2.09
C SER A 19 -4.39 -9.59 -1.60
N VAL A 20 -4.25 -8.41 -1.01
CA VAL A 20 -3.06 -8.01 -0.26
C VAL A 20 -3.45 -7.71 1.19
N VAL A 21 -2.76 -8.35 2.12
CA VAL A 21 -2.76 -7.97 3.53
C VAL A 21 -1.70 -6.90 3.70
N ILE A 22 -2.08 -5.72 4.18
CA ILE A 22 -1.17 -4.64 4.51
C ILE A 22 -1.13 -4.52 6.03
N SER A 23 0.03 -4.82 6.61
CA SER A 23 0.25 -4.75 8.06
C SER A 23 1.27 -3.66 8.38
N VAL A 24 0.92 -2.75 9.28
CA VAL A 24 1.81 -1.70 9.79
C VAL A 24 2.12 -2.02 11.25
N ALA A 25 3.42 -2.16 11.54
CA ALA A 25 3.93 -2.42 12.88
C ALA A 25 5.20 -1.60 13.13
N LYS A 26 5.75 -1.69 14.36
CA LYS A 26 6.95 -0.94 14.77
C LYS A 26 8.17 -1.17 13.86
N ASP A 27 8.24 -2.31 13.21
CA ASP A 27 9.37 -2.73 12.40
C ASP A 27 9.20 -2.45 10.90
N GLY A 28 8.07 -1.83 10.50
CA GLY A 28 7.81 -1.38 9.13
C GLY A 28 6.40 -1.68 8.63
N VAL A 29 6.23 -1.54 7.31
CA VAL A 29 5.01 -1.96 6.60
C VAL A 29 5.29 -3.27 5.87
N ARG A 30 4.40 -4.23 6.02
CA ARG A 30 4.41 -5.51 5.31
C ARG A 30 3.24 -5.57 4.33
N PHE A 31 3.52 -6.00 3.11
CA PHE A 31 2.54 -6.36 2.10
C PHE A 31 2.67 -7.86 1.84
N SER A 32 1.59 -8.61 2.04
CA SER A 32 1.58 -10.04 1.80
C SER A 32 0.38 -10.48 0.98
N SER A 33 0.59 -11.44 0.11
CA SER A 33 -0.47 -12.07 -0.70
C SER A 33 -0.24 -13.58 -0.69
N THR A 34 -1.34 -14.33 -0.61
CA THR A 34 -1.33 -15.80 -0.64
C THR A 34 -2.31 -16.24 -1.71
N GLY A 35 -1.89 -17.20 -2.54
CA GLY A 35 -2.75 -17.85 -3.52
C GLY A 35 -2.31 -19.30 -3.74
N ASP A 36 -2.90 -19.95 -4.74
CA ASP A 36 -2.81 -21.41 -4.93
C ASP A 36 -1.38 -21.91 -5.18
N LEU A 37 -0.53 -21.07 -5.80
CA LEU A 37 0.84 -21.42 -6.17
C LEU A 37 1.89 -21.01 -5.11
N GLY A 38 1.48 -20.29 -4.07
CA GLY A 38 2.36 -19.89 -2.98
C GLY A 38 2.00 -18.57 -2.32
N SER A 39 2.96 -18.02 -1.57
CA SER A 39 2.80 -16.77 -0.82
C SER A 39 3.94 -15.79 -1.13
N GLY A 40 3.62 -14.50 -1.24
CA GLY A 40 4.56 -13.40 -1.38
C GLY A 40 4.53 -12.49 -0.17
N ASN A 41 5.69 -11.96 0.20
CA ASN A 41 5.85 -11.07 1.33
C ASN A 41 6.91 -10.01 1.02
N ILE A 42 6.53 -8.74 1.06
CA ILE A 42 7.41 -7.59 0.83
C ILE A 42 7.34 -6.71 2.07
N LYS A 43 8.49 -6.37 2.64
CA LYS A 43 8.60 -5.51 3.83
C LYS A 43 9.34 -4.23 3.47
N LEU A 44 8.72 -3.09 3.79
CA LEU A 44 9.31 -1.77 3.73
C LEU A 44 9.63 -1.31 5.15
N ALA A 45 10.90 -0.99 5.41
CA ALA A 45 11.31 -0.31 6.63
C ALA A 45 11.32 1.20 6.40
N GLN A 46 11.27 1.97 7.48
CA GLN A 46 11.48 3.42 7.40
C GLN A 46 12.90 3.70 6.88
N THR A 47 13.00 4.52 5.84
CA THR A 47 14.26 4.92 5.21
C THR A 47 14.27 6.42 4.96
N ALA A 48 15.44 7.02 5.02
CA ALA A 48 15.66 8.41 4.64
C ALA A 48 16.86 8.47 3.69
N ASN A 49 16.68 9.13 2.55
CA ASN A 49 17.74 9.40 1.58
C ASN A 49 17.88 10.92 1.43
N ALA A 50 18.99 11.47 1.91
CA ALA A 50 19.22 12.92 1.91
C ALA A 50 19.47 13.48 0.50
N ASP A 51 20.06 12.67 -0.39
CA ASP A 51 20.36 13.09 -1.76
C ASP A 51 19.12 12.97 -2.67
N LYS A 52 18.23 12.03 -2.37
CA LYS A 52 17.01 11.73 -3.13
C LYS A 52 15.82 11.50 -2.20
N PRO A 53 15.23 12.57 -1.62
CA PRO A 53 14.14 12.44 -0.67
C PRO A 53 12.94 11.65 -1.22
N GLU A 54 12.70 11.71 -2.53
CA GLU A 54 11.63 10.98 -3.22
C GLU A 54 11.76 9.45 -3.12
N GLU A 55 12.96 8.92 -2.93
CA GLU A 55 13.21 7.48 -2.73
C GLU A 55 12.95 7.02 -1.28
N SER A 56 12.63 7.96 -0.36
CA SER A 56 12.46 7.67 1.07
C SER A 56 11.12 7.01 1.41
N VAL A 57 11.10 6.25 2.49
CA VAL A 57 9.89 5.66 3.08
C VAL A 57 9.69 6.24 4.48
N SER A 58 8.67 7.08 4.63
CA SER A 58 8.19 7.54 5.94
C SER A 58 7.06 6.65 6.46
N ILE A 59 7.05 6.35 7.75
CA ILE A 59 6.02 5.56 8.42
C ILE A 59 5.63 6.28 9.71
N GLU A 60 4.37 6.70 9.79
CA GLU A 60 3.78 7.28 11.00
C GLU A 60 2.71 6.32 11.51
N MET A 61 2.91 5.75 12.70
CA MET A 61 2.02 4.74 13.27
C MET A 61 1.62 5.13 14.69
N SER A 62 0.33 5.36 14.91
CA SER A 62 -0.25 5.51 16.25
C SER A 62 -0.58 4.14 16.85
N GLU A 63 -1.24 3.28 16.09
CA GLU A 63 -1.63 1.92 16.47
C GLU A 63 -1.27 0.94 15.35
N ALA A 64 -0.95 -0.31 15.71
CA ALA A 64 -0.68 -1.35 14.72
C ALA A 64 -1.97 -1.72 14.00
N VAL A 65 -1.90 -1.92 12.70
CA VAL A 65 -3.08 -2.24 11.87
C VAL A 65 -2.73 -3.31 10.86
N SER A 66 -3.66 -4.22 10.60
CA SER A 66 -3.52 -5.25 9.57
C SER A 66 -4.86 -5.42 8.87
N MET A 67 -4.92 -5.09 7.58
CA MET A 67 -6.16 -5.13 6.81
C MET A 67 -5.94 -5.75 5.44
N THR A 68 -6.96 -6.44 4.96
CA THR A 68 -6.96 -7.13 3.66
C THR A 68 -7.65 -6.27 2.62
N TYR A 69 -7.06 -6.12 1.44
CA TYR A 69 -7.62 -5.36 0.33
C TYR A 69 -7.56 -6.14 -0.97
N SER A 70 -8.41 -5.78 -1.94
CA SER A 70 -8.33 -6.34 -3.29
C SER A 70 -7.16 -5.72 -4.07
N LEU A 71 -6.27 -6.59 -4.58
CA LEU A 71 -5.15 -6.19 -5.43
C LEU A 71 -5.61 -5.68 -6.79
N HIS A 72 -6.81 -6.05 -7.25
CA HIS A 72 -7.38 -5.53 -8.49
C HIS A 72 -7.51 -3.99 -8.43
N TYR A 73 -8.11 -3.47 -7.36
CA TYR A 73 -8.28 -2.02 -7.19
C TYR A 73 -6.94 -1.31 -6.94
N PHE A 74 -6.06 -1.89 -6.13
CA PHE A 74 -4.71 -1.33 -5.91
C PHE A 74 -3.91 -1.22 -7.22
N ASN A 75 -4.01 -2.21 -8.12
CA ASN A 75 -3.39 -2.13 -9.45
C ASN A 75 -4.00 -1.03 -10.33
N ILE A 76 -5.30 -0.73 -10.18
CA ILE A 76 -5.93 0.42 -10.86
C ILE A 76 -5.40 1.74 -10.28
N PHE A 77 -5.34 1.87 -8.96
CA PHE A 77 -4.86 3.09 -8.31
C PHE A 77 -3.40 3.39 -8.64
N ALA A 78 -2.57 2.35 -8.69
CA ALA A 78 -1.15 2.45 -9.04
C ALA A 78 -0.90 3.01 -10.45
N LYS A 79 -1.91 3.07 -11.34
CA LYS A 79 -1.80 3.76 -12.64
C LYS A 79 -1.61 5.27 -12.48
N ALA A 80 -1.91 5.85 -11.33
CA ALA A 80 -1.65 7.25 -11.01
C ALA A 80 -0.18 7.52 -10.62
N ALA A 81 0.67 6.49 -10.49
CA ALA A 81 2.08 6.66 -10.11
C ALA A 81 2.87 7.67 -10.96
N PRO A 82 2.64 7.85 -12.27
CA PRO A 82 3.33 8.89 -13.04
C PRO A 82 2.99 10.34 -12.64
N LEU A 83 1.93 10.55 -11.85
CA LEU A 83 1.47 11.89 -11.44
C LEU A 83 2.20 12.41 -10.19
N SER A 84 2.87 11.53 -9.43
CA SER A 84 3.56 11.90 -8.19
C SER A 84 4.74 10.97 -7.94
N SER A 85 5.87 11.53 -7.53
CA SER A 85 7.04 10.71 -7.15
C SER A 85 6.78 9.85 -5.92
N GLN A 86 5.86 10.30 -5.05
CA GLN A 86 5.47 9.59 -3.83
C GLN A 86 3.97 9.32 -3.75
N VAL A 87 3.63 8.29 -2.99
CA VAL A 87 2.26 7.93 -2.62
C VAL A 87 2.15 7.85 -1.10
N THR A 88 1.01 8.31 -0.59
CA THR A 88 0.65 8.22 0.83
C THR A 88 -0.46 7.18 0.99
N LEU A 89 -0.24 6.24 1.90
CA LEU A 89 -1.24 5.25 2.32
C LEU A 89 -1.69 5.60 3.74
N SER A 90 -2.97 5.90 3.92
CA SER A 90 -3.56 6.08 5.26
C SER A 90 -4.47 4.90 5.57
N LEU A 91 -4.17 4.23 6.67
CA LEU A 91 -4.81 2.98 7.08
C LEU A 91 -5.36 3.15 8.49
N THR A 92 -6.65 2.88 8.66
CA THR A 92 -7.33 2.91 9.96
C THR A 92 -8.33 1.78 9.99
N GLU A 93 -8.37 1.04 11.09
CA GLU A 93 -9.28 -0.10 11.25
C GLU A 93 -10.75 0.34 11.07
N ASN A 94 -11.55 -0.49 10.42
CA ASN A 94 -12.96 -0.22 10.11
C ASN A 94 -13.23 1.01 9.23
N VAL A 95 -12.20 1.59 8.61
CA VAL A 95 -12.31 2.72 7.68
C VAL A 95 -11.66 2.34 6.33
N PRO A 96 -12.16 2.82 5.19
CA PRO A 96 -11.48 2.62 3.91
C PRO A 96 -10.02 3.10 3.94
N ALA A 97 -9.13 2.34 3.30
CA ALA A 97 -7.78 2.83 3.01
C ALA A 97 -7.87 4.05 2.10
N VAL A 98 -7.01 5.04 2.37
CA VAL A 98 -6.81 6.19 1.49
C VAL A 98 -5.49 6.03 0.76
N VAL A 99 -5.52 6.08 -0.57
CA VAL A 99 -4.33 6.10 -1.43
C VAL A 99 -4.27 7.46 -2.12
N GLU A 100 -3.30 8.28 -1.74
CA GLU A 100 -3.16 9.66 -2.21
C GLU A 100 -1.92 9.84 -3.08
N PHE A 101 -2.11 10.46 -4.24
CA PHE A 101 -1.06 10.98 -5.11
C PHE A 101 -1.18 12.50 -5.19
N SER A 102 -0.18 13.22 -4.67
CA SER A 102 -0.13 14.68 -4.72
C SER A 102 0.39 15.15 -6.08
N ILE A 103 -0.26 16.17 -6.65
CA ILE A 103 0.06 16.75 -7.96
C ILE A 103 0.54 18.18 -7.72
N ASP A 104 1.79 18.31 -7.27
CA ASP A 104 2.45 19.59 -6.93
C ASP A 104 1.49 20.57 -6.23
N GLU A 105 1.36 21.78 -6.76
CA GLU A 105 0.47 22.83 -6.24
C GLU A 105 -0.97 22.74 -6.80
N LEU A 106 -1.26 21.80 -7.69
CA LEU A 106 -2.56 21.67 -8.37
C LEU A 106 -3.60 20.92 -7.53
N GLY A 107 -3.16 20.03 -6.64
CA GLY A 107 -4.04 19.28 -5.75
C GLY A 107 -3.62 17.82 -5.58
N TYR A 108 -4.59 16.92 -5.53
CA TYR A 108 -4.34 15.49 -5.29
C TYR A 108 -5.39 14.61 -5.97
N ILE A 109 -5.03 13.34 -6.18
CA ILE A 109 -5.97 12.26 -6.45
C ILE A 109 -6.00 11.35 -5.22
N ARG A 110 -7.19 11.13 -4.67
CA ARG A 110 -7.42 10.20 -3.56
C ARG A 110 -8.35 9.07 -3.99
N TYR A 111 -7.89 7.84 -3.78
CA TYR A 111 -8.71 6.65 -3.90
C TYR A 111 -9.07 6.15 -2.52
N TYR A 112 -10.31 5.70 -2.36
CA TYR A 112 -10.83 5.12 -1.13
C TYR A 112 -11.22 3.67 -1.41
N LEU A 113 -10.69 2.75 -0.61
CA LEU A 113 -10.96 1.33 -0.77
C LEU A 113 -11.32 0.70 0.56
N ALA A 114 -12.54 0.21 0.65
CA ALA A 114 -12.98 -0.57 1.81
C ALA A 114 -12.11 -1.83 1.96
N PRO A 115 -11.72 -2.21 3.19
CA PRO A 115 -11.09 -3.49 3.41
C PRO A 115 -12.05 -4.61 3.02
N LYS A 116 -11.50 -5.76 2.60
CA LYS A 116 -12.27 -7.00 2.51
C LYS A 116 -12.66 -7.39 3.94
N ILE A 117 -13.93 -7.67 4.12
CA ILE A 117 -14.41 -8.33 5.33
C ILE A 117 -13.94 -9.78 5.22
N GLU A 118 -13.22 -10.27 6.22
CA GLU A 118 -13.09 -11.72 6.39
C GLU A 118 -14.47 -12.19 6.84
N ASP A 119 -15.17 -12.95 6.00
CA ASP A 119 -16.37 -13.63 6.45
C ASP A 119 -15.92 -14.56 7.58
N ASP A 120 -16.33 -14.23 8.80
CA ASP A 120 -16.10 -14.99 10.03
C ASP A 120 -16.99 -16.26 9.97
N ASP A 121 -16.76 -17.10 8.97
CA ASP A 121 -17.46 -18.35 8.71
C ASP A 121 -16.43 -19.49 8.58
N SER A 122 -15.95 -19.95 9.73
CA SER A 122 -15.57 -21.36 10.03
C SER A 122 -15.34 -21.58 11.52
#